data_AF-A0A9X4AFZ8-F1
#
_entry.id   AF-A0A9X4AFZ8-F1
#
_cell.length_a   1.000
_cell.length_b   1.000
_cell.length_c   1.000
_cell.angle_alpha   90.00
_cell.angle_beta   90.00
_cell.angle_gamma   90.00
#
_symmetry.space_group_name_H-M   'P 1'
#
loop_
_entity.id
_entity.type
_entity.pdbx_description
1 polymer ?
#
loop_
_entity_poly.entity_id
_entity_poly.type
_entity_poly.pdbx_seq_one_letter_code
_entity_poly.pdbx_strand_id
1 'polypeptide(L)' 'MGSLEFMVLLLVFGLNTFWSLLNFKNKKYLLQVVSGIVSITVSAFFAWTIGPLMLAIGVIQLFIGAMNSRPSKTF' A
#
# COMPACT_ATOMS: atom_id res chain seq x y z
N MET A 1 6.86 2.93 -23.45
CA MET A 1 5.85 3.33 -22.44
C MET A 1 5.14 4.57 -22.95
N GLY A 2 3.87 4.44 -23.32
CA GLY A 2 3.05 5.56 -23.75
C GLY A 2 2.68 6.44 -22.55
N SER A 3 2.51 7.74 -22.77
CA SER A 3 2.09 8.70 -21.73
C SER A 3 0.80 8.28 -21.01
N LEU A 4 -0.09 7.56 -21.71
CA LEU A 4 -1.34 7.02 -21.17
C LEU A 4 -1.12 5.93 -20.11
N GLU A 5 -0.16 5.02 -20.32
CA GLU A 5 0.14 3.92 -19.38
C GLU A 5 0.66 4.48 -18.05
N PHE A 6 1.48 5.53 -18.13
CA PHE A 6 2.01 6.22 -16.96
C PHE A 6 0.92 6.93 -16.16
N MET A 7 -0.05 7.57 -16.82
CA MET A 7 -1.19 8.21 -16.13
C MET A 7 -2.10 7.19 -15.44
N VAL A 8 -2.38 6.05 -16.08
CA VAL A 8 -3.17 4.97 -15.47
C VAL A 8 -2.46 4.41 -14.23
N LEU A 9 -1.15 4.23 -14.29
CA LEU A 9 -0.36 3.75 -13.14
C LEU A 9 -0.39 4.74 -11.97
N LEU A 10 -0.24 6.03 -12.25
CA LEU A 10 -0.36 7.08 -11.23
C LEU A 10 -1.75 7.10 -10.59
N LEU A 11 -2.80 6.91 -11.37
CA LEU A 11 -4.18 6.83 -10.89
C LEU A 11 -4.40 5.61 -9.98
N VAL A 12 -3.95 4.42 -10.39
CA VAL A 12 -4.03 3.20 -9.60
C VAL A 12 -3.24 3.35 -8.29
N PHE A 13 -2.05 3.93 -8.37
CA PHE A 13 -1.22 4.21 -7.21
C PHE A 13 -1.88 5.21 -6.23
N GLY A 14 -2.44 6.30 -6.75
CA GLY A 14 -3.15 7.29 -5.96
C GLY A 14 -4.38 6.71 -5.27
N LEU A 15 -5.18 5.92 -5.99
CA LEU A 15 -6.35 5.23 -5.43
C LEU A 15 -5.95 4.22 -4.35
N ASN A 16 -4.91 3.41 -4.58
CA ASN A 16 -4.46 2.43 -3.61
C ASN A 16 -3.90 3.10 -2.34
N THR A 17 -3.18 4.21 -2.50
CA THR A 17 -2.68 5.02 -1.37
C THR A 17 -3.83 5.67 -0.61
N PHE A 18 -4.83 6.23 -1.30
CA PHE A 18 -6.01 6.83 -0.69
C PHE A 18 -6.86 5.81 0.07
N TRP A 19 -7.05 4.61 -0.49
CA TRP A 19 -7.75 3.51 0.16
C TRP A 19 -7.01 3.04 1.42
N SER A 20 -5.69 2.93 1.34
CA SER A 20 -4.85 2.60 2.49
C SER A 20 -4.95 3.64 3.60
N LEU A 21 -4.99 4.93 3.26
CA LEU A 21 -5.19 6.04 4.19
C LEU A 21 -6.58 6.00 4.87
N LEU A 22 -7.62 5.65 4.10
CA LEU A 22 -8.97 5.41 4.62
C LEU A 22 -9.03 4.21 5.57
N ASN A 23 -8.35 3.11 5.25
CA ASN A 23 -8.26 1.93 6.11
C ASN A 23 -7.50 2.22 7.41
N PHE A 24 -6.46 3.06 7.36
CA PHE A 24 -5.75 3.56 8.54
C PHE A 24 -6.69 4.35 9.45
N LYS A 25 -7.47 5.29 8.89
CA LYS A 25 -8.47 6.07 9.63
C LYS A 25 -9.54 5.19 10.29
N ASN A 26 -9.96 4.12 9.62
CA ASN A 26 -10.97 3.19 10.14
C ASN A 26 -10.42 2.17 11.15
N LYS A 27 -9.15 2.26 11.57
CA LYS A 27 -8.47 1.31 12.48
C LYS A 27 -8.53 -0.16 12.02
N LYS A 28 -8.77 -0.40 10.71
CA LYS A 28 -8.80 -1.74 10.14
C LYS A 28 -7.38 -2.15 9.73
N TYR A 29 -6.49 -2.28 10.72
CA TYR A 29 -5.05 -2.52 10.51
C TYR A 29 -4.75 -3.79 9.70
N LEU A 30 -5.61 -4.80 9.80
CA LEU A 30 -5.52 -6.04 9.03
C LEU A 30 -5.72 -5.79 7.51
N LEU A 31 -6.64 -4.88 7.13
CA LEU A 31 -6.80 -4.48 5.72
C LEU A 31 -5.62 -3.66 5.20
N GLN A 32 -4.91 -2.98 6.10
CA GLN A 32 -3.72 -2.22 5.74
C GLN A 32 -2.51 -3.11 5.48
N VAL A 33 -2.37 -4.21 6.23
CA VAL A 33 -1.41 -5.29 5.93
C VAL A 33 -1.70 -5.87 4.54
N VAL A 34 -2.95 -6.22 4.25
CA VAL A 34 -3.35 -6.77 2.94
C VAL A 34 -3.06 -5.76 1.80
N SER A 35 -3.37 -4.48 1.99
CA SER A 35 -3.07 -3.42 1.03
C SER A 35 -1.55 -3.24 0.80
N GLY A 36 -0.74 -3.41 1.85
CA GLY A 36 0.72 -3.40 1.76
C GLY A 36 1.26 -4.58 0.94
N ILE A 37 0.75 -5.78 1.16
CA ILE A 37 1.11 -6.98 0.37
C ILE A 37 0.76 -6.78 -1.11
N VAL A 38 -0.45 -6.31 -1.40
CA VAL A 38 -0.88 -6.03 -2.78
C VAL A 38 0.03 -4.99 -3.42
N SER A 39 0.38 -3.93 -2.71
CA SER A 39 1.29 -2.88 -3.21
C SER A 39 2.67 -3.44 -3.54
N ILE A 40 3.23 -4.33 -2.70
CA ILE A 40 4.53 -4.96 -2.94
C ILE A 40 4.45 -5.91 -4.14
N THR A 41 3.43 -6.77 -4.22
CA THR A 41 3.26 -7.70 -5.34
C THR A 41 3.12 -6.94 -6.65
N VAL A 42 2.31 -5.88 -6.68
CA VAL A 42 2.15 -5.02 -7.86
C VAL A 42 3.45 -4.28 -8.17
N SER A 43 4.20 -3.83 -7.16
CA SER A 43 5.45 -3.10 -7.35
C SER A 43 6.51 -3.89 -8.13
N ALA A 44 6.55 -5.21 -7.96
CA ALA A 44 7.48 -6.08 -8.67
C ALA A 44 7.25 -6.09 -10.19
N PHE A 45 5.98 -5.98 -10.63
CA PHE A 45 5.64 -5.88 -12.04
C PHE A 45 6.01 -4.53 -12.66
N PHE A 46 6.17 -3.49 -11.85
CA PHE A 46 6.45 -2.12 -12.28
C PHE A 46 7.83 -1.61 -11.80
N ALA A 47 8.77 -2.52 -11.55
CA ALA A 47 10.08 -2.26 -10.94
C ALA A 47 10.94 -1.18 -11.65
N TRP A 48 10.75 -0.99 -12.95
CA TRP A 48 11.54 -0.05 -13.76
C TRP A 48 11.05 1.41 -13.72
N THR A 49 9.89 1.68 -13.13
CA THR A 49 9.32 3.03 -13.05
C THR A 49 8.93 3.40 -11.62
N ILE A 50 7.68 3.17 -11.25
CA ILE A 50 7.09 3.52 -9.95
C ILE A 50 7.22 2.38 -8.94
N GLY A 51 7.66 1.20 -9.36
CA GLY A 51 7.87 0.02 -8.52
C GLY A 51 8.66 0.30 -7.23
N PRO A 52 9.82 0.97 -7.26
CA PRO A 52 10.57 1.24 -6.02
C PRO A 52 9.79 2.08 -5.00
N LEU A 53 9.01 3.05 -5.48
CA LEU A 53 8.14 3.91 -4.68
C LEU A 53 6.94 3.14 -4.10
N MET A 54 6.31 2.31 -4.91
CA MET A 54 5.23 1.41 -4.48
C MET A 54 5.70 0.39 -3.45
N LEU A 55 6.90 -0.15 -3.63
CA LEU A 55 7.50 -1.11 -2.72
C LEU A 55 7.76 -0.44 -1.36
N ALA A 56 8.34 0.75 -1.33
CA ALA A 56 8.57 1.51 -0.10
C ALA A 56 7.25 1.75 0.67
N ILE A 57 6.18 2.16 -0.03
CA ILE A 57 4.87 2.39 0.57
C ILE A 57 4.25 1.09 1.08
N GLY A 58 4.33 0.01 0.31
CA GLY A 58 3.83 -1.29 0.71
C GLY A 58 4.53 -1.84 1.96
N VAL A 59 5.85 -1.64 2.07
CA VAL A 59 6.64 -1.99 3.27
C VAL A 59 6.21 -1.15 4.48
N ILE A 60 6.00 0.15 4.32
CA ILE A 60 5.51 1.03 5.40
C ILE A 60 4.11 0.58 5.87
N GLN A 61 3.21 0.26 4.94
CA GLN A 61 1.87 -0.23 5.25
C GLN A 61 1.88 -1.57 5.98
N LEU A 62 2.77 -2.48 5.56
CA LEU A 62 3.00 -3.74 6.26
C LEU A 62 3.51 -3.52 7.67
N PHE A 63 4.46 -2.60 7.87
CA PHE A 63 5.05 -2.32 9.17
C PHE A 63 4.02 -1.71 10.13
N ILE A 64 3.32 -0.66 9.69
CA ILE A 64 2.25 0.00 10.46
C ILE A 64 1.11 -0.98 10.76
N GLY A 65 0.69 -1.74 9.75
CA GLY A 65 -0.32 -2.77 9.87
C GLY A 65 0.08 -3.82 10.90
N ALA A 66 1.26 -4.45 10.78
CA ALA A 66 1.72 -5.49 11.69
C ALA A 66 1.93 -4.97 13.13
N MET A 67 2.40 -3.73 13.29
CA MET A 67 2.63 -3.14 14.62
C MET A 67 1.31 -2.83 15.33
N ASN A 68 0.31 -2.28 14.63
CA ASN A 68 -1.01 -1.95 15.20
C ASN A 68 -2.03 -3.10 15.15
N SER A 69 -1.76 -4.17 14.39
CA SER A 69 -2.61 -5.38 14.39
C SER A 69 -2.39 -6.25 15.63
N ARG A 70 -1.40 -5.93 16.47
CA ARG A 70 -1.30 -6.55 17.78
C ARG A 70 -2.56 -6.20 18.56
N PRO A 71 -3.33 -7.19 19.05
CA PRO A 71 -4.45 -6.88 19.92
C PRO A 71 -3.88 -6.06 21.07
N SER A 72 -4.39 -4.84 21.25
CA SER A 72 -4.19 -4.09 22.47
C SER A 72 -4.53 -5.04 23.59
N LYS A 73 -3.52 -5.59 24.27
CA LYS A 73 -3.75 -6.32 25.52
C LYS A 73 -4.37 -5.29 26.44
N THR A 74 -5.69 -5.38 26.59
CA THR A 74 -6.43 -4.88 27.72
C THR A 74 -5.67 -5.31 28.96
N PHE A 75 -5.10 -4.35 29.67
CA PHE A 75 -4.69 -4.44 31.06
C PHE A 75 -5.47 -3.37 31.82
#